data_AF-A0A655HVM9-F1
#
_entry.id   AF-A0A655HVM9-F1
#
_cell.length_a   1.000
_cell.length_b   1.000
_cell.length_c   1.000
_cell.angle_alpha   90.00
_cell.angle_beta   90.00
_cell.angle_gamma   90.00
#
_symmetry.space_group_name_H-M   'P 1'
#
loop_
_entity.id
_entity.type
_entity.pdbx_description
1 polymer ?
#
loop_
_entity_poly.entity_id
_entity_poly.type
_entity_poly.pdbx_seq_one_letter_code
_entity_poly.pdbx_strand_id
1 'polypeptide(L)'
;MLLHLSPADVRTERWRAGNRAPLPVLLPSMRRGGVAAVSETGVLGDPTTATAAEGRRIFAAMVDDCVRRVARWMPQPDGMLT
;
A
#
# COMPACT_ATOMS: atom_id res chain seq x y z
N MET A 1 2.16 -3.19 -6.46
CA MET A 1 3.44 -2.42 -6.43
C MET A 1 4.67 -3.33 -6.34
N LEU A 2 4.77 -4.22 -5.35
CA LEU A 2 5.99 -5.03 -5.17
C LEU A 2 6.35 -5.92 -6.38
N LEU A 3 5.35 -6.46 -7.10
CA LEU A 3 5.58 -7.16 -8.38
C LEU A 3 6.24 -6.30 -9.47
N HIS A 4 6.17 -4.98 -9.37
CA HIS A 4 6.88 -4.07 -10.28
C HIS A 4 8.30 -3.80 -9.79
N LEU A 5 8.51 -3.64 -8.48
CA LEU A 5 9.78 -3.22 -7.91
C LEU A 5 10.76 -4.40 -7.74
N SER A 6 10.28 -5.48 -7.15
CA SER A 6 11.06 -6.66 -6.81
C SER A 6 10.25 -7.94 -7.05
N PRO A 7 9.98 -8.30 -8.31
CA PRO A 7 9.15 -9.47 -8.62
C PRO A 7 9.72 -10.77 -8.05
N ALA A 8 11.05 -10.91 -7.97
CA ALA A 8 11.71 -12.10 -7.43
C ALA A 8 11.44 -12.33 -5.92
N ASP A 9 11.09 -11.27 -5.19
CA ASP A 9 10.77 -11.35 -3.75
C ASP A 9 9.32 -11.75 -3.50
N VAL A 10 8.50 -11.83 -4.56
CA VAL A 10 7.07 -12.17 -4.45
C VAL A 10 6.86 -13.63 -4.82
N ARG A 11 6.51 -14.44 -3.81
CA ARG A 11 6.15 -15.86 -3.95
C ARG A 11 4.70 -16.01 -4.44
N THR A 12 4.47 -15.78 -5.73
CA THR A 12 3.13 -15.81 -6.35
C THR A 12 2.47 -17.18 -6.27
N GLU A 13 3.26 -18.25 -6.21
CA GLU A 13 2.80 -19.63 -6.08
C GLU A 13 2.13 -19.92 -4.72
N ARG A 14 2.31 -19.04 -3.73
CA ARG A 14 1.73 -19.18 -2.38
C ARG A 14 0.56 -18.23 -2.14
N TRP A 15 0.12 -17.51 -3.17
CA TRP A 15 -0.97 -16.57 -3.01
C TRP A 15 -2.26 -17.24 -2.56
N ARG A 16 -2.89 -16.63 -1.57
CA ARG A 16 -4.22 -16.98 -1.08
C ARG A 16 -4.95 -15.70 -0.76
N ALA A 17 -6.21 -15.63 -1.18
CA ALA A 17 -7.10 -14.56 -0.75
C ALA A 17 -7.17 -14.55 0.79
N GLY A 18 -7.07 -13.35 1.36
CA GLY A 18 -7.24 -13.12 2.79
C GLY A 18 -8.68 -12.78 3.14
N ASN A 19 -8.88 -12.16 4.30
CA ASN A 19 -10.19 -11.67 4.68
C ASN A 19 -10.57 -10.43 3.86
N ARG A 20 -11.69 -10.48 3.14
CA ARG A 20 -12.19 -9.42 2.25
C ARG A 20 -13.39 -8.66 2.80
N ALA A 21 -13.78 -8.91 4.05
CA ALA A 21 -14.88 -8.18 4.67
C ALA A 21 -14.52 -6.68 4.80
N PRO A 22 -15.51 -5.77 4.74
CA PRO A 22 -15.25 -4.33 4.83
C PRO A 22 -14.54 -3.96 6.13
N LEU A 23 -13.63 -2.97 6.06
CA LEU A 23 -12.89 -2.50 7.22
C LEU A 23 -13.78 -2.16 8.44
N PRO A 24 -14.95 -1.50 8.30
CA PRO A 24 -15.83 -1.24 9.46
C PRO A 24 -16.24 -2.50 10.23
N VAL A 25 -16.35 -3.64 9.56
CA VAL A 25 -16.67 -4.94 10.17
C VAL A 25 -15.45 -5.53 10.88
N LEU A 26 -14.26 -5.35 10.32
CA LEU A 26 -13.00 -5.92 10.83
C LEU A 26 -12.41 -5.14 12.01
N LEU A 27 -12.53 -3.81 11.98
CA LEU A 27 -11.86 -2.89 12.90
C LEU A 27 -12.08 -3.21 14.39
N PRO A 28 -13.30 -3.56 14.87
CA PRO A 28 -13.50 -3.90 16.28
C PRO A 28 -12.62 -5.07 16.76
N SER A 29 -12.53 -6.15 15.98
CA SER A 29 -11.72 -7.32 16.30
C SER A 29 -10.22 -7.05 16.09
N MET A 30 -9.86 -6.32 15.03
CA MET A 30 -8.47 -5.91 14.80
C MET A 30 -7.91 -5.04 15.92
N ARG A 31 -8.72 -4.14 16.50
CA ARG A 31 -8.29 -3.31 17.64
C ARG A 31 -7.97 -4.12 18.89
N ARG A 32 -8.60 -5.29 19.06
CA ARG A 32 -8.37 -6.18 20.21
C ARG A 32 -7.22 -7.16 19.99
N GLY A 33 -7.04 -7.67 18.77
CA GLY A 33 -6.10 -8.76 18.50
C GLY A 33 -5.30 -8.66 17.20
N GLY A 34 -5.24 -7.47 16.60
CA GLY A 34 -4.50 -7.22 15.37
C GLY A 34 -5.05 -7.95 14.14
N VAL A 35 -4.23 -8.07 13.09
CA VAL A 35 -4.61 -8.75 11.85
C VAL A 35 -4.86 -10.24 12.07
N ALA A 36 -4.10 -10.88 12.95
CA ALA A 36 -4.26 -12.31 13.27
C ALA A 36 -5.66 -12.66 13.80
N ALA A 37 -6.32 -11.72 14.49
CA ALA A 37 -7.69 -11.92 14.97
C ALA A 37 -8.76 -11.90 13.87
N VAL A 38 -8.42 -11.49 12.65
CA VAL A 38 -9.37 -11.39 11.53
C VAL A 38 -8.88 -12.09 10.26
N SER A 39 -7.64 -12.51 10.18
CA SER A 39 -7.07 -13.15 9.00
C SER A 39 -6.07 -14.21 9.39
N GLU A 40 -6.38 -15.46 9.06
CA GLU A 40 -5.50 -16.61 9.27
C GLU A 40 -4.20 -16.51 8.46
N THR A 41 -4.28 -15.98 7.23
CA THR A 41 -3.12 -15.83 6.34
C THR A 41 -2.32 -14.56 6.63
N GLY A 42 -2.83 -13.67 7.49
CA GLY A 42 -2.28 -12.33 7.70
C GLY A 42 -2.59 -11.34 6.56
N VAL A 43 -3.33 -11.76 5.52
CA VAL A 43 -3.70 -10.91 4.38
C VAL A 43 -5.09 -10.32 4.59
N LEU A 44 -5.24 -9.02 4.30
CA LEU A 44 -6.54 -8.35 4.19
C LEU A 44 -6.76 -7.99 2.72
N GLY A 45 -7.82 -8.53 2.12
CA GLY A 45 -8.10 -8.41 0.69
C GLY A 45 -7.61 -9.60 -0.13
N ASP A 46 -7.49 -9.38 -1.44
CA ASP A 46 -7.20 -10.43 -2.43
C ASP A 46 -5.93 -10.12 -3.23
N PRO A 47 -4.79 -10.76 -2.93
CA PRO A 47 -3.54 -10.48 -3.63
C PRO A 47 -3.51 -11.10 -5.03
N THR A 48 -4.41 -12.03 -5.37
CA THR A 48 -4.36 -12.75 -6.66
C THR A 48 -4.68 -11.88 -7.86
N THR A 49 -5.21 -10.69 -7.61
CA THR A 49 -5.53 -9.69 -8.63
C THR A 49 -4.38 -8.72 -8.92
N ALA A 50 -3.28 -8.80 -8.16
CA ALA A 50 -2.15 -7.89 -8.30
C ALA A 50 -1.37 -8.16 -9.60
N THR A 51 -0.98 -7.09 -10.30
CA THR A 51 -0.13 -7.18 -11.50
C THR A 51 1.06 -6.23 -11.41
N ALA A 52 2.14 -6.54 -12.14
CA ALA A 52 3.28 -5.64 -12.28
C ALA A 52 2.90 -4.34 -13.01
N ALA A 53 2.01 -4.41 -14.00
CA ALA A 53 1.52 -3.24 -14.74
C ALA A 53 0.80 -2.25 -13.82
N GLU A 54 -0.11 -2.74 -12.97
CA GLU A 54 -0.80 -1.91 -12.00
C GLU A 54 0.15 -1.37 -10.92
N GLY A 55 1.12 -2.21 -10.51
CA GLY A 55 2.19 -1.79 -9.61
C GLY A 55 3.00 -0.60 -10.14
N ARG A 56 3.37 -0.60 -11.43
CA ARG A 56 4.05 0.49 -12.11
C ARG A 56 3.21 1.76 -12.15
N ARG A 57 1.91 1.63 -12.47
CA ARG A 57 0.98 2.76 -12.53
C ARG A 57 0.86 3.47 -11.18
N ILE A 58 0.67 2.71 -10.10
CA ILE A 58 0.57 3.26 -8.74
C ILE A 58 1.89 3.92 -8.32
N PHE A 59 3.02 3.25 -8.55
CA PHE A 59 4.33 3.78 -8.16
C PHE A 59 4.68 5.08 -8.88
N ALA A 60 4.44 5.16 -10.20
CA ALA A 60 4.65 6.39 -10.96
C ALA A 60 3.81 7.55 -10.40
N ALA A 61 2.53 7.31 -10.08
CA ALA A 61 1.67 8.34 -9.51
C ALA A 61 2.18 8.85 -8.15
N MET A 62 2.73 7.96 -7.31
CA MET A 62 3.35 8.35 -6.04
C MET A 62 4.61 9.21 -6.25
N VAL A 63 5.48 8.81 -7.18
CA VAL A 63 6.70 9.57 -7.52
C VAL A 63 6.33 10.95 -8.06
N ASP A 64 5.39 11.03 -8.99
CA ASP A 64 4.93 12.30 -9.56
C ASP A 64 4.34 13.23 -8.48
N ASP A 65 3.59 12.67 -7.53
CA ASP A 65 3.06 13.42 -6.40
C ASP A 65 4.17 13.96 -5.49
N CYS A 66 5.14 13.12 -5.12
CA CYS A 66 6.29 13.52 -4.33
C CYS A 66 7.12 14.60 -5.03
N VAL A 67 7.48 14.40 -6.29
CA VAL A 67 8.25 15.37 -7.10
C VAL A 67 7.53 16.70 -7.15
N ARG A 68 6.21 16.70 -7.39
CA ARG A 68 5.42 17.94 -7.44
C ARG A 68 5.41 18.67 -6.09
N ARG A 69 5.28 17.95 -4.98
CA ARG A 69 5.31 18.55 -3.64
C ARG A 69 6.68 19.14 -3.33
N VAL A 70 7.76 18.43 -3.65
CA VAL A 70 9.14 18.91 -3.46
C VAL A 70 9.45 20.10 -4.38
N ALA A 71 9.06 20.06 -5.64
CA ALA A 71 9.32 21.15 -6.58
C ALA A 71 8.55 22.44 -6.24
N ARG A 72 7.35 22.30 -5.64
CA ARG A 72 6.56 23.45 -5.14
C ARG A 72 7.03 23.95 -3.78
N TRP A 73 7.98 23.27 -3.14
CA TRP A 73 8.51 23.70 -1.87
C TRP A 73 9.42 24.92 -2.09
N MET A 74 8.88 26.11 -1.84
CA MET A 74 9.63 27.36 -1.84
C MET A 74 9.70 27.92 -0.42
N PRO A 75 10.91 28.11 0.15
CA PRO A 75 11.09 28.98 1.31
C PRO A 75 10.70 30.41 0.93
N GLN A 76 10.12 31.16 1.87
CA GLN A 76 9.93 32.60 1.70
C GLN A 76 11.30 33.30 1.54
N PRO A 77 11.36 34.54 1.01
CA PRO A 77 12.61 35.30 0.90
C PRO A 77 13.35 35.50 2.24
N ASP A 78 12.64 35.38 3.36
CA ASP A 78 13.18 35.43 4.73
C ASP A 78 13.64 34.06 5.27
N GLY A 79 13.53 32.99 4.47
CA GLY A 79 13.92 31.62 4.81
C GLY A 79 12.91 30.86 5.67
N MET A 80 11.76 31.45 6.01
CA MET A 80 10.75 30.81 6.86
C MET A 80 9.79 29.92 6.06
N LEU A 81 9.30 28.89 6.72
CA LEU A 81 8.24 27.99 6.24
C LEU A 81 6.96 28.29 7.03
N THR A 82 5.89 28.70 6.35
CA THR A 82 4.52 28.65 6.89
C THR A 82 3.71 27.60 6.17
#